data_AF-A0A376RI26-F1
#
_entry.id   AF-A0A376RI26-F1
#
_cell.length_a   1.000
_cell.length_b   1.000
_cell.length_c   1.000
_cell.angle_alpha   90.00
_cell.angle_beta   90.00
_cell.angle_gamma   90.00
#
_symmetry.space_group_name_H-M   'P 1'
#
loop_
_entity.id
_entity.type
_entity.pdbx_description
1 polymer ?
#
loop_
_entity_poly.entity_id
_entity_poly.type
_entity_poly.pdbx_seq_one_letter_code
_entity_poly.pdbx_strand_id
1 'polypeptide(L)'
;MKEKQAQATQPIVIKAGERPDNSAIIAAREARKAQARAKQAELQQTNDAATVADPRKTAVEAAIARAKARKLEQQQANAEPEQQVDPRKAAVEAAIARAKARKLEQQQANAEPEEQVDPRKAAVEAAIARAKARKLEQQQSNAEPEEQVDPRKAAVEAAIARAKARKLEQQQANAEPEEQVDPRKAAVEAAIARAKARKLEQQQTNAEPEEQVDPRKAAVAAAIARAQAKKAAQQKVVNED
;
A
#
# COMPACT_ATOMS: atom_id res chain seq x y z
N MET A 1 70.27 26.66 31.36
CA MET A 1 71.20 25.53 31.09
C MET A 1 72.30 25.41 32.14
N LYS A 2 73.09 26.46 32.44
CA LYS A 2 74.28 26.37 33.31
C LYS A 2 74.03 25.81 34.73
N GLU A 3 72.92 26.15 35.39
CA GLU A 3 72.64 25.67 36.77
C GLU A 3 72.48 24.15 36.87
N LYS A 4 71.89 23.50 35.87
CA LYS A 4 71.70 22.03 35.88
C LYS A 4 73.00 21.24 35.82
N GLN A 5 74.07 21.82 35.30
CA GLN A 5 75.38 21.17 35.27
C GLN A 5 76.13 21.29 36.59
N ALA A 6 75.85 22.31 37.41
CA ALA A 6 76.53 22.52 38.70
C ALA A 6 76.12 21.50 39.79
N GLN A 7 74.92 20.91 39.70
CA GLN A 7 74.47 19.85 40.61
C GLN A 7 74.97 18.46 40.19
N ALA A 8 75.41 18.27 38.95
CA ALA A 8 75.85 16.98 38.43
C ALA A 8 77.28 16.58 38.86
N THR A 9 78.02 17.48 39.50
CA THR A 9 79.43 17.30 39.91
C THR A 9 79.63 17.16 41.42
N GLN A 10 78.56 17.09 42.23
CA GLN A 10 78.69 16.83 43.67
C GLN A 10 78.69 15.32 43.97
N PRO A 11 79.51 14.83 44.92
CA PRO A 11 79.56 13.42 45.27
C PRO A 11 78.24 12.96 45.89
N ILE A 12 77.63 11.92 45.29
CA ILE A 12 76.33 11.38 45.73
C ILE A 12 76.57 10.47 46.95
N VAL A 13 76.44 11.03 48.15
CA VAL A 13 76.59 10.29 49.41
C VAL A 13 75.30 9.50 49.71
N ILE A 14 75.28 8.22 49.33
CA ILE A 14 74.18 7.31 49.64
C ILE A 14 74.38 6.74 51.04
N LYS A 15 73.71 7.32 52.05
CA LYS A 15 73.64 6.72 53.39
C LYS A 15 72.69 5.52 53.37
N ALA A 16 73.14 4.38 53.89
CA ALA A 16 72.31 3.19 53.99
C ALA A 16 71.15 3.43 54.98
N GLY A 17 69.91 3.39 54.48
CA GLY A 17 68.68 3.51 55.27
C GLY A 17 67.86 4.79 55.05
N GLU A 18 68.44 5.87 54.52
CA GLU A 18 67.70 7.10 54.19
C GLU A 18 67.08 6.99 52.77
N ARG A 19 65.80 7.35 52.62
CA ARG A 19 65.14 7.42 51.30
C ARG A 19 65.48 8.76 50.61
N PRO A 20 65.79 8.79 49.30
CA PRO A 20 66.07 10.03 48.59
C PRO A 20 64.86 10.98 48.59
N ASP A 21 65.07 12.24 48.99
CA ASP A 21 64.03 13.27 48.95
C ASP A 21 63.79 13.78 47.53
N ASN A 22 62.78 13.18 46.88
CA ASN A 22 62.35 13.55 45.53
C ASN A 22 61.32 14.69 45.50
N SER A 23 60.96 15.28 46.65
CA SER A 23 59.85 16.23 46.77
C SER A 23 60.03 17.45 45.85
N ALA A 24 61.25 18.00 45.77
CA ALA A 24 61.57 19.11 44.88
C ALA A 24 61.38 18.80 43.38
N ILE A 25 61.68 17.55 42.96
CA ILE A 25 61.51 17.10 41.57
C ILE A 25 60.02 16.89 41.23
N ILE A 26 59.23 16.41 42.19
CA ILE A 26 57.78 16.28 42.06
C ILE A 26 57.13 17.67 41.93
N ALA A 27 57.46 18.60 42.83
CA ALA A 27 56.98 19.98 42.78
C ALA A 27 57.35 20.69 41.47
N ALA A 28 58.59 20.54 40.99
CA ALA A 28 59.02 21.10 39.70
C ALA A 28 58.28 20.50 38.49
N ARG A 29 57.90 19.22 38.55
CA ARG A 29 57.08 18.57 37.52
C ARG A 29 55.64 19.08 37.55
N GLU A 30 55.07 19.23 38.74
CA GLU A 30 53.72 19.75 38.92
C GLU A 30 53.60 21.21 38.46
N ALA A 31 54.52 22.08 38.88
CA ALA A 31 54.58 23.47 38.44
C ALA A 31 54.65 23.58 36.90
N ARG A 32 55.47 22.75 36.24
CA ARG A 32 55.52 22.71 34.76
C ARG A 32 54.20 22.25 34.14
N LYS A 33 53.53 21.26 34.73
CA LYS A 33 52.22 20.77 34.25
C LYS A 33 51.13 21.83 34.43
N ALA A 34 51.14 22.55 35.55
CA ALA A 34 50.24 23.68 35.80
C ALA A 34 50.46 24.82 34.80
N GLN A 35 51.72 25.23 34.57
CA GLN A 35 52.07 26.24 33.58
C GLN A 35 51.66 25.86 32.15
N ALA A 36 51.85 24.59 31.76
CA ALA A 36 51.42 24.10 30.45
C ALA A 36 49.89 24.18 30.28
N ARG A 37 49.13 23.78 31.32
CA ARG A 37 47.67 23.88 31.32
C ARG A 37 47.18 25.34 31.30
N ALA A 38 47.82 26.23 32.04
CA ALA A 38 47.50 27.66 32.04
C ALA A 38 47.67 28.27 30.64
N LYS A 39 48.82 28.01 29.99
CA LYS A 39 49.06 28.45 28.59
C LYS A 39 48.07 27.84 27.59
N GLN A 40 47.67 26.59 27.78
CA GLN A 40 46.65 25.96 26.92
C GLN A 40 45.27 26.63 27.09
N ALA A 41 44.88 26.97 28.33
CA ALA A 41 43.64 27.68 28.60
C ALA A 41 43.65 29.11 28.02
N GLU A 42 44.76 29.83 28.14
CA GLU A 42 44.97 31.16 27.54
C GLU A 42 44.91 31.10 25.99
N LEU A 43 45.52 30.08 25.38
CA LEU A 43 45.41 29.82 23.94
C LEU A 43 43.96 29.49 23.52
N GLN A 44 43.20 28.75 24.32
CA GLN A 44 41.79 28.50 24.02
C GLN A 44 40.95 29.79 24.15
N GLN A 45 41.11 30.55 25.24
CA GLN A 45 40.41 31.82 25.42
C GLN A 45 40.70 32.83 24.30
N THR A 46 41.95 32.93 23.83
CA THR A 46 42.30 33.81 22.71
C THR A 46 41.75 33.33 21.36
N ASN A 47 41.67 32.03 21.12
CA ASN A 47 41.00 31.49 19.93
C ASN A 47 39.48 31.70 19.99
N ASP A 48 38.83 31.39 21.11
CA ASP A 48 37.39 31.58 21.28
C ASP A 48 37.02 33.06 21.15
N ALA A 49 37.76 33.96 21.79
CA ALA A 49 37.61 35.41 21.63
C ALA A 49 37.81 35.86 20.17
N ALA A 50 38.80 35.31 19.45
CA ALA A 50 38.98 35.59 18.03
C ALA A 50 37.82 35.09 17.15
N THR A 51 37.20 33.95 17.47
CA THR A 51 36.03 33.46 16.71
C THR A 51 34.74 34.25 16.98
N VAL A 52 34.61 34.87 18.16
CA VAL A 52 33.51 35.78 18.51
C VAL A 52 33.76 37.20 17.94
N ALA A 53 35.03 37.60 17.82
CA ALA A 53 35.42 38.92 17.34
C ALA A 53 35.71 39.00 15.83
N ASP A 54 35.69 37.91 15.05
CA ASP A 54 35.92 37.97 13.59
C ASP A 54 34.68 38.57 12.87
N PRO A 55 34.73 39.86 12.46
CA PRO A 55 33.56 40.53 11.91
C PRO A 55 33.16 39.95 10.56
N ARG A 56 34.04 39.20 9.88
CA ARG A 56 33.77 38.61 8.57
C ARG A 56 32.79 37.46 8.68
N LYS A 57 32.88 36.65 9.73
CA LYS A 57 31.96 35.52 9.95
C LYS A 57 30.56 36.04 10.25
N THR A 58 30.44 37.01 11.16
CA THR A 58 29.17 37.69 11.47
C THR A 58 28.59 38.42 10.24
N ALA A 59 29.43 39.07 9.44
CA ALA A 59 29.00 39.74 8.21
C ALA A 59 28.48 38.75 7.15
N VAL A 60 29.10 37.56 7.01
CA VAL A 60 28.63 36.50 6.11
C VAL A 60 27.31 35.92 6.59
N GLU A 61 27.15 35.65 7.89
CA GLU A 61 25.88 35.18 8.47
C GLU A 61 24.76 36.21 8.28
N ALA A 62 25.04 37.51 8.50
CA ALA A 62 24.10 38.59 8.23
C ALA A 62 23.78 38.76 6.73
N ALA A 63 24.75 38.56 5.83
CA ALA A 63 24.54 38.58 4.38
C ALA A 63 23.66 37.40 3.91
N ILE A 64 23.86 36.19 4.48
CA ILE A 64 23.02 35.02 4.22
C ILE A 64 21.59 35.26 4.73
N ALA A 65 21.42 35.87 5.90
CA ALA A 65 20.11 36.24 6.42
C ALA A 65 19.37 37.23 5.48
N ARG A 66 20.07 38.29 5.02
CA ARG A 66 19.51 39.25 4.04
C ARG A 66 19.18 38.59 2.70
N ALA A 67 20.02 37.68 2.21
CA ALA A 67 19.76 36.94 0.97
C ALA A 67 18.54 36.00 1.09
N LYS A 68 18.37 35.34 2.24
CA LYS A 68 17.17 34.53 2.53
C LYS A 68 15.91 35.40 2.62
N ALA A 69 15.96 36.52 3.34
CA ALA A 69 14.84 37.45 3.46
C ALA A 69 14.41 37.98 2.07
N ARG A 70 15.36 38.47 1.27
CA ARG A 70 15.08 38.94 -0.10
C ARG A 70 14.55 37.83 -1.01
N LYS A 71 15.02 36.58 -0.86
CA LYS A 71 14.49 35.44 -1.62
C LYS A 71 13.04 35.11 -1.23
N LEU A 72 12.69 35.21 0.06
CA LEU A 72 11.34 34.97 0.56
C LEU A 72 10.39 36.10 0.14
N GLU A 73 10.81 37.35 0.25
CA GLU A 73 10.09 38.52 -0.26
C GLU A 73 9.89 38.44 -1.79
N GLN A 74 10.91 38.02 -2.55
CA GLN A 74 10.78 37.81 -3.99
C GLN A 74 9.91 36.60 -4.35
N GLN A 75 9.81 35.58 -3.48
CA GLN A 75 8.83 34.50 -3.61
C GLN A 75 7.41 34.96 -3.30
N GLN A 76 7.21 35.89 -2.36
CA GLN A 76 5.91 36.51 -2.09
C GLN A 76 5.48 37.48 -3.19
N ALA A 77 6.41 38.24 -3.78
CA ALA A 77 6.14 39.15 -4.90
C ALA A 77 6.01 38.44 -6.26
N ASN A 78 6.49 37.19 -6.38
CA ASN A 78 6.34 36.34 -7.56
C ASN A 78 5.34 35.19 -7.35
N ALA A 79 4.73 35.08 -6.17
CA ALA A 79 3.36 34.58 -6.09
C ALA A 79 2.52 35.61 -6.84
N GLU A 80 1.74 35.16 -7.82
CA GLU A 80 0.87 36.04 -8.58
C GLU A 80 0.01 36.88 -7.61
N PRO A 81 -0.27 38.17 -7.92
CA PRO A 81 -1.35 38.85 -7.21
C PRO A 81 -2.58 37.96 -7.32
N GLU A 82 -3.15 37.58 -6.16
CA GLU A 82 -4.24 36.60 -6.11
C GLU A 82 -5.25 36.94 -7.19
N GLN A 83 -5.47 35.97 -8.09
CA GLN A 83 -6.23 36.20 -9.30
C GLN A 83 -7.65 36.61 -8.89
N GLN A 84 -7.91 37.93 -8.92
CA GLN A 84 -9.24 38.43 -9.21
C GLN A 84 -9.64 37.69 -10.47
N VAL A 85 -10.56 36.72 -10.31
CA VAL A 85 -10.98 35.82 -11.37
C VAL A 85 -11.38 36.70 -12.53
N ASP A 86 -10.55 36.73 -13.60
CA ASP A 86 -10.64 37.77 -14.62
C ASP A 86 -12.11 37.88 -15.02
N PRO A 87 -12.77 39.03 -14.81
CA PRO A 87 -14.22 39.12 -14.94
C PRO A 87 -14.70 38.71 -16.33
N ARG A 88 -13.80 38.76 -17.33
CA ARG A 88 -14.04 38.23 -18.68
C ARG A 88 -14.06 36.70 -18.72
N LYS A 89 -13.16 36.01 -18.01
CA LYS A 89 -13.14 34.54 -17.92
C LYS A 89 -14.40 34.02 -17.21
N ALA A 90 -14.78 34.64 -16.09
CA ALA A 90 -16.03 34.31 -15.39
C ALA A 90 -17.28 34.62 -16.24
N ALA A 91 -17.31 35.75 -16.95
CA ALA A 91 -18.40 36.09 -17.86
C ALA A 91 -18.50 35.13 -19.06
N VAL A 92 -17.38 34.69 -19.62
CA VAL A 92 -17.35 33.70 -20.71
C VAL A 92 -17.84 32.33 -20.23
N GLU A 93 -17.45 31.89 -19.03
CA GLU A 93 -17.94 30.64 -18.45
C GLU A 93 -19.46 30.70 -18.18
N ALA A 94 -19.95 31.81 -17.62
CA ALA A 94 -21.38 32.04 -17.45
C ALA A 94 -22.15 32.11 -18.79
N ALA A 95 -21.56 32.69 -19.84
CA ALA A 95 -22.14 32.73 -21.18
C ALA A 95 -22.21 31.32 -21.81
N ILE A 96 -21.16 30.50 -21.65
CA ILE A 96 -21.14 29.10 -22.10
C ILE A 96 -22.18 28.26 -21.33
N ALA A 97 -22.33 28.48 -20.02
CA ALA A 97 -23.36 27.80 -19.23
C ALA A 97 -24.78 28.16 -19.71
N ARG A 98 -25.05 29.45 -19.96
CA ARG A 98 -26.34 29.91 -20.54
C ARG A 98 -26.59 29.35 -21.94
N ALA A 99 -25.57 29.28 -22.79
CA ALA A 99 -25.68 28.70 -24.13
C ALA A 99 -25.97 27.19 -24.09
N LYS A 100 -25.34 26.45 -23.16
CA LYS A 100 -25.62 25.02 -22.92
C LYS A 100 -27.03 24.81 -22.38
N ALA A 101 -27.47 25.61 -21.40
CA ALA A 101 -28.83 25.55 -20.85
C ALA A 101 -29.87 25.81 -21.93
N ARG A 102 -29.73 26.89 -22.71
CA ARG A 102 -30.64 27.21 -23.82
C ARG A 102 -30.66 26.14 -24.92
N LYS A 103 -29.53 25.46 -25.17
CA LYS A 103 -29.46 24.35 -26.12
C LYS A 103 -30.17 23.09 -25.59
N LEU A 104 -30.06 22.79 -24.30
CA LEU A 104 -30.81 21.71 -23.66
C LEU A 104 -32.32 22.01 -23.64
N GLU A 105 -32.69 23.25 -23.32
CA GLU A 105 -34.08 23.72 -23.35
C GLU A 105 -34.66 23.68 -24.77
N GLN A 106 -33.89 24.08 -25.80
CA GLN A 106 -34.30 23.88 -27.20
C GLN A 106 -34.36 22.40 -27.61
N GLN A 107 -33.53 21.52 -27.05
CA GLN A 107 -33.64 20.08 -27.29
C GLN A 107 -34.88 19.47 -26.60
N GLN A 108 -35.30 20.01 -25.46
CA GLN A 108 -36.54 19.62 -24.78
C GLN A 108 -37.79 20.22 -25.43
N ALA A 109 -37.71 21.42 -25.99
CA ALA A 109 -38.81 22.07 -26.71
C ALA A 109 -38.93 21.64 -28.20
N ASN A 110 -37.89 21.00 -28.75
CA ASN A 110 -37.88 20.38 -30.08
C ASN A 110 -37.88 18.84 -30.00
N ALA A 111 -37.92 18.26 -28.80
CA ALA A 111 -38.69 17.05 -28.62
C ALA A 111 -40.16 17.46 -28.82
N GLU A 112 -40.89 16.69 -29.63
CA GLU A 112 -42.30 16.96 -29.91
C GLU A 112 -43.08 17.05 -28.59
N PRO A 113 -44.17 17.86 -28.51
CA PRO A 113 -45.11 17.70 -27.42
C PRO A 113 -45.55 16.24 -27.39
N GLU A 114 -45.33 15.55 -26.26
CA GLU A 114 -45.68 14.14 -26.13
C GLU A 114 -47.08 13.91 -26.69
N GLU A 115 -47.22 12.92 -27.57
CA GLU A 115 -48.51 12.54 -28.11
C GLU A 115 -49.49 12.32 -26.93
N GLN A 116 -50.43 13.25 -26.74
CA GLN A 116 -51.72 12.86 -26.20
C GLN A 116 -52.19 11.75 -27.13
N VAL A 117 -52.13 10.51 -26.64
CA VAL A 117 -52.49 9.32 -27.41
C VAL A 117 -53.86 9.58 -28.00
N ASP A 118 -53.93 9.82 -29.32
CA ASP A 118 -55.13 10.36 -29.95
C ASP A 118 -56.31 9.51 -29.49
N PRO A 119 -57.33 10.08 -28.82
CA PRO A 119 -58.39 9.30 -28.19
C PRO A 119 -59.10 8.40 -29.22
N ARG A 120 -59.00 8.70 -30.51
CA ARG A 120 -59.47 7.85 -31.61
C ARG A 120 -58.64 6.58 -31.78
N LYS A 121 -57.31 6.65 -31.66
CA LYS A 121 -56.39 5.50 -31.76
C LYS A 121 -56.63 4.51 -30.61
N ALA A 122 -56.73 5.02 -29.39
CA ALA A 122 -57.10 4.23 -28.21
C ALA A 122 -58.52 3.65 -28.29
N ALA A 123 -59.50 4.42 -28.79
CA ALA A 123 -60.87 3.94 -28.98
C ALA A 123 -60.97 2.83 -30.05
N VAL A 124 -60.21 2.94 -31.15
CA VAL A 124 -60.14 1.90 -32.19
C VAL A 124 -59.52 0.61 -31.65
N GLU A 125 -58.44 0.70 -30.87
CA GLU A 125 -57.81 -0.47 -30.26
C GLU A 125 -58.75 -1.16 -29.24
N ALA A 126 -59.45 -0.38 -28.41
CA ALA A 126 -60.48 -0.89 -27.51
C ALA A 126 -61.68 -1.52 -28.25
N ALA A 127 -62.07 -0.97 -29.40
CA ALA A 127 -63.12 -1.53 -30.24
C ALA A 127 -62.69 -2.87 -30.88
N ILE A 128 -61.44 -2.97 -31.35
CA ILE A 128 -60.85 -4.22 -31.87
C ILE A 128 -60.76 -5.29 -30.77
N ALA A 129 -60.36 -4.91 -29.56
CA ALA A 129 -60.34 -5.82 -28.41
C ALA A 129 -61.74 -6.36 -28.07
N ARG A 130 -62.76 -5.49 -28.02
CA ARG A 130 -64.17 -5.90 -27.80
C ARG A 130 -64.71 -6.79 -28.92
N ALA A 131 -64.38 -6.50 -30.18
CA ALA A 131 -64.77 -7.34 -31.32
C ALA A 131 -64.13 -8.74 -31.26
N LYS A 132 -62.85 -8.83 -30.86
CA LYS A 132 -62.16 -10.11 -30.63
C LYS A 132 -62.78 -10.88 -29.46
N ALA A 133 -63.02 -10.23 -28.33
CA ALA A 133 -63.64 -10.85 -27.16
C ALA A 133 -65.04 -11.43 -27.49
N ARG A 134 -65.91 -10.64 -28.14
CA ARG A 134 -67.25 -11.09 -28.53
C ARG A 134 -67.24 -12.25 -29.54
N LYS A 135 -66.25 -12.29 -30.44
CA LYS A 135 -66.06 -13.41 -31.36
C LYS A 135 -65.61 -14.69 -30.65
N LEU A 136 -64.77 -14.56 -29.62
CA LEU A 136 -64.28 -15.68 -28.82
C LEU A 136 -65.40 -16.22 -27.90
N GLU A 137 -66.18 -15.33 -27.31
CA GLU A 137 -67.38 -15.65 -26.52
C GLU A 137 -68.46 -16.35 -27.38
N GLN A 138 -68.70 -15.88 -28.62
CA GLN A 138 -69.58 -16.60 -29.57
C GLN A 138 -69.04 -17.97 -30.01
N GLN A 139 -67.72 -18.18 -30.02
CA GLN A 139 -67.13 -19.50 -30.26
C GLN A 139 -67.29 -20.43 -29.05
N GLN A 140 -67.27 -19.88 -27.82
CA GLN A 140 -67.48 -20.66 -26.59
C GLN A 140 -68.95 -20.95 -26.31
N SER A 141 -69.89 -20.07 -26.71
CA SER A 141 -71.33 -20.28 -26.53
C SER A 141 -71.98 -21.17 -27.59
N ASN A 142 -71.24 -21.60 -28.62
CA ASN A 142 -71.71 -22.51 -29.67
C ASN A 142 -71.16 -23.94 -29.50
N ALA A 143 -70.79 -24.32 -28.28
CA ALA A 143 -70.45 -25.69 -27.91
C ALA A 143 -71.42 -26.18 -26.82
N GLU A 144 -72.15 -27.26 -27.11
CA GLU A 144 -73.01 -27.95 -26.15
C GLU A 144 -72.18 -28.69 -25.06
N PRO A 145 -72.78 -29.02 -23.90
CA PRO A 145 -72.04 -29.53 -22.75
C PRO A 145 -72.01 -31.08 -22.63
N GLU A 146 -70.82 -31.69 -22.73
CA GLU A 146 -70.48 -33.07 -22.28
C GLU A 146 -68.92 -33.23 -22.27
N GLU A 147 -68.25 -34.19 -21.62
CA GLU A 147 -68.65 -35.33 -20.75
C GLU A 147 -67.61 -35.46 -19.59
N GLN A 148 -67.36 -36.67 -19.04
CA GLN A 148 -66.32 -36.98 -18.05
C GLN A 148 -65.11 -37.69 -18.70
N VAL A 149 -64.01 -37.88 -17.95
CA VAL A 149 -62.79 -38.53 -18.47
C VAL A 149 -62.89 -40.07 -18.37
N ASP A 150 -62.82 -40.77 -19.50
CA ASP A 150 -63.04 -42.23 -19.62
C ASP A 150 -62.05 -43.07 -18.78
N PRO A 151 -62.53 -43.89 -17.80
CA PRO A 151 -61.69 -44.72 -16.94
C PRO A 151 -60.90 -45.82 -17.68
N ARG A 152 -61.26 -46.18 -18.91
CA ARG A 152 -60.53 -47.19 -19.71
C ARG A 152 -59.12 -46.74 -20.06
N LYS A 153 -58.90 -45.43 -20.23
CA LYS A 153 -57.58 -44.87 -20.58
C LYS A 153 -56.57 -45.07 -19.44
N ALA A 154 -57.00 -44.85 -18.19
CA ALA A 154 -56.18 -45.06 -16.99
C ALA A 154 -55.84 -46.55 -16.76
N ALA A 155 -56.78 -47.46 -17.05
CA ALA A 155 -56.57 -48.90 -16.91
C ALA A 155 -55.47 -49.43 -17.86
N VAL A 156 -55.44 -48.94 -19.11
CA VAL A 156 -54.41 -49.30 -20.10
C VAL A 156 -53.02 -48.82 -19.68
N GLU A 157 -52.90 -47.61 -19.15
CA GLU A 157 -51.63 -47.06 -18.67
C GLU A 157 -51.07 -47.85 -17.48
N ALA A 158 -51.91 -48.24 -16.53
CA ALA A 158 -51.53 -49.11 -15.41
C ALA A 158 -51.08 -50.51 -15.87
N ALA A 159 -51.70 -51.07 -16.92
CA ALA A 159 -51.28 -52.35 -17.49
C ALA A 159 -49.90 -52.28 -18.16
N ILE A 160 -49.62 -51.20 -18.91
CA ILE A 160 -48.32 -50.94 -19.55
C ILE A 160 -47.21 -50.79 -18.50
N ALA A 161 -47.48 -50.10 -17.38
CA ALA A 161 -46.52 -49.96 -16.29
C ALA A 161 -46.13 -51.33 -15.68
N ARG A 162 -47.11 -52.19 -15.40
CA ARG A 162 -46.87 -53.55 -14.87
C ARG A 162 -46.07 -54.43 -15.84
N ALA A 163 -46.34 -54.34 -17.14
CA ALA A 163 -45.58 -55.07 -18.17
C ALA A 163 -44.11 -54.63 -18.24
N LYS A 164 -43.83 -53.33 -18.10
CA LYS A 164 -42.45 -52.80 -18.04
C LYS A 164 -41.70 -53.26 -16.79
N ALA A 165 -42.34 -53.20 -15.62
CA ALA A 165 -41.73 -53.64 -14.36
C ALA A 165 -41.30 -55.11 -14.42
N ARG A 166 -42.20 -56.01 -14.87
CA ARG A 166 -41.91 -57.44 -14.98
C ARG A 166 -40.77 -57.75 -15.96
N LYS A 167 -40.61 -56.97 -17.03
CA LYS A 167 -39.51 -57.12 -17.99
C LYS A 167 -38.14 -56.71 -17.41
N LEU A 168 -38.10 -55.68 -16.57
CA LEU A 168 -36.88 -55.27 -15.86
C LEU A 168 -36.43 -56.31 -14.83
N GLU A 169 -37.38 -56.83 -14.05
CA GLU A 169 -37.14 -57.86 -13.03
C GLU A 169 -36.60 -59.16 -13.68
N GLN A 170 -37.15 -59.56 -14.83
CA GLN A 170 -36.66 -60.70 -15.60
C GLN A 170 -35.25 -60.50 -16.21
N GLN A 171 -34.84 -59.25 -16.47
CA GLN A 171 -33.47 -58.95 -16.90
C GLN A 171 -32.47 -59.00 -15.74
N GLN A 172 -32.87 -58.62 -14.52
CA GLN A 172 -32.01 -58.71 -13.34
C GLN A 172 -31.83 -60.16 -12.85
N ALA A 173 -32.83 -61.02 -13.02
CA ALA A 173 -32.76 -62.43 -12.64
C ALA A 173 -31.88 -63.31 -13.54
N ASN A 174 -31.40 -62.80 -14.68
CA ASN A 174 -30.60 -63.56 -15.67
C ASN A 174 -29.15 -63.04 -15.81
N ALA A 175 -28.62 -62.41 -14.76
CA ALA A 175 -27.22 -62.01 -14.68
C ALA A 175 -26.50 -62.84 -13.61
N GLU A 176 -25.54 -63.68 -14.03
CA GLU A 176 -24.69 -64.47 -13.13
C GLU A 176 -23.65 -63.60 -12.39
N PRO A 177 -23.10 -64.06 -11.25
CA PRO A 177 -22.32 -63.21 -10.35
C PRO A 177 -20.79 -63.39 -10.48
N GLU A 178 -20.17 -62.68 -11.42
CA GLU A 178 -18.70 -62.47 -11.50
C GLU A 178 -18.44 -60.97 -11.82
N GLU A 179 -17.34 -60.31 -11.46
CA GLU A 179 -16.01 -60.79 -11.05
C GLU A 179 -15.32 -59.77 -10.10
N GLN A 180 -14.29 -60.18 -9.35
CA GLN A 180 -13.53 -59.29 -8.46
C GLN A 180 -12.67 -58.27 -9.24
N VAL A 181 -12.56 -57.05 -8.70
CA VAL A 181 -11.63 -56.03 -9.23
C VAL A 181 -10.19 -56.47 -8.97
N ASP A 182 -9.40 -56.70 -10.04
CA ASP A 182 -8.04 -57.27 -9.97
C ASP A 182 -7.14 -56.52 -8.95
N PRO A 183 -6.69 -57.19 -7.87
CA PRO A 183 -5.89 -56.57 -6.81
C PRO A 183 -4.54 -56.03 -7.29
N ARG A 184 -4.04 -56.50 -8.44
CA ARG A 184 -2.78 -55.99 -9.03
C ARG A 184 -2.93 -54.55 -9.52
N LYS A 185 -4.09 -54.17 -10.03
CA LYS A 185 -4.37 -52.81 -10.52
C LYS A 185 -4.34 -51.80 -9.37
N ALA A 186 -4.98 -52.14 -8.24
CA ALA A 186 -4.95 -51.34 -7.02
C ALA A 186 -3.54 -51.25 -6.40
N ALA A 187 -2.76 -52.34 -6.42
CA ALA A 187 -1.40 -52.35 -5.91
C ALA A 187 -0.46 -51.42 -6.71
N VAL A 188 -0.58 -51.38 -8.04
CA VAL A 188 0.19 -50.46 -8.91
C VAL A 188 -0.16 -49.01 -8.64
N GLU A 189 -1.45 -48.68 -8.47
CA GLU A 189 -1.89 -47.31 -8.15
C GLU A 189 -1.35 -46.85 -6.79
N ALA A 190 -1.41 -47.71 -5.76
CA ALA A 190 -0.82 -47.44 -4.45
C ALA A 190 0.71 -47.26 -4.50
N ALA A 191 1.42 -48.02 -5.36
CA ALA A 191 2.85 -47.86 -5.55
C ALA A 191 3.21 -46.51 -6.20
N ILE A 192 2.45 -46.08 -7.21
CA ILE A 192 2.61 -44.77 -7.87
C ILE A 192 2.36 -43.62 -6.89
N ALA A 193 1.35 -43.75 -6.02
CA ALA A 193 1.07 -42.75 -4.98
C ALA A 193 2.25 -42.61 -3.98
N ARG A 194 2.81 -43.73 -3.51
CA ARG A 194 3.98 -43.74 -2.61
C ARG A 194 5.23 -43.15 -3.27
N ALA A 195 5.47 -43.43 -4.55
CA ALA A 195 6.59 -42.87 -5.30
C ALA A 195 6.49 -41.33 -5.44
N LYS A 196 5.27 -40.80 -5.67
CA LYS A 196 5.02 -39.35 -5.71
C LYS A 196 5.23 -38.69 -4.34
N ALA A 197 4.73 -39.29 -3.27
CA ALA A 197 4.92 -38.77 -1.91
C ALA A 197 6.41 -38.66 -1.54
N ARG A 198 7.20 -39.72 -1.77
CA ARG A 198 8.64 -39.75 -1.46
C ARG A 198 9.45 -38.74 -2.28
N LYS A 199 9.04 -38.46 -3.52
CA LYS A 199 9.67 -37.41 -4.35
C LYS A 199 9.39 -36.00 -3.82
N LEU A 200 8.18 -35.77 -3.29
CA LEU A 200 7.81 -34.48 -2.69
C LEU A 200 8.58 -34.24 -1.37
N GLU A 201 8.71 -35.29 -0.55
CA GLU A 201 9.46 -35.27 0.71
C GLU A 201 10.99 -35.06 0.49
N GLN A 202 11.56 -35.62 -0.58
CA GLN A 202 12.94 -35.32 -1.00
C GLN A 202 13.11 -33.87 -1.49
N GLN A 203 12.08 -33.25 -2.08
CA GLN A 203 12.14 -31.82 -2.44
C GLN A 203 12.08 -30.90 -1.21
N GLN A 204 11.45 -31.33 -0.11
CA GLN A 204 11.41 -30.57 1.14
C GLN A 204 12.68 -30.75 1.99
N THR A 205 13.36 -31.90 1.91
CA THR A 205 14.59 -32.17 2.66
C THR A 205 15.88 -31.71 1.97
N ASN A 206 15.82 -31.28 0.70
CA ASN A 206 16.94 -30.69 -0.03
C ASN A 206 16.89 -29.14 -0.12
N ALA A 207 16.21 -28.48 0.83
CA ALA A 207 16.33 -27.04 1.03
C ALA A 207 17.51 -26.76 1.98
N GLU A 208 18.63 -26.28 1.44
CA GLU A 208 19.78 -25.84 2.23
C GLU A 208 19.43 -24.65 3.16
N PRO A 209 20.08 -24.53 4.33
CA PRO A 209 19.85 -23.42 5.25
C PRO A 209 20.62 -22.15 4.82
N GLU A 210 20.29 -21.59 3.65
CA GLU A 210 20.80 -20.29 3.20
C GLU A 210 19.85 -19.13 3.49
N GLU A 211 19.88 -18.59 4.72
CA GLU A 211 19.77 -17.13 4.88
C GLU A 211 20.46 -16.61 6.16
N GLN A 212 21.75 -16.95 6.33
CA GLN A 212 22.61 -16.13 7.19
C GLN A 212 22.90 -14.81 6.46
N VAL A 213 22.01 -13.84 6.60
CA VAL A 213 22.20 -12.47 6.06
C VAL A 213 23.53 -11.94 6.58
N ASP A 214 24.50 -11.73 5.68
CA ASP A 214 25.84 -11.24 6.02
C ASP A 214 25.74 -10.10 7.05
N PRO A 215 26.33 -10.23 8.24
CA PRO A 215 26.18 -9.24 9.31
C PRO A 215 26.64 -7.85 8.87
N ARG A 216 27.51 -7.72 7.86
CA ARG A 216 27.89 -6.45 7.25
C ARG A 216 26.77 -5.87 6.39
N LYS A 217 26.08 -6.69 5.60
CA LYS A 217 24.90 -6.28 4.80
C LYS A 217 23.75 -5.84 5.71
N ALA A 218 23.50 -6.57 6.80
CA ALA A 218 22.54 -6.19 7.84
C ALA A 218 22.92 -4.89 8.56
N ALA A 219 24.20 -4.72 8.94
CA ALA A 219 24.69 -3.50 9.57
C ALA A 219 24.59 -2.27 8.64
N VAL A 220 24.89 -2.42 7.35
CA VAL A 220 24.74 -1.35 6.34
C VAL A 220 23.27 -0.97 6.16
N ALA A 221 22.35 -1.95 6.07
CA ALA A 221 20.92 -1.68 6.01
C ALA A 221 20.42 -0.91 7.25
N ALA A 222 20.85 -1.32 8.45
CA ALA A 222 20.52 -0.63 9.70
C ALA A 222 21.10 0.80 9.77
N ALA A 223 22.31 1.03 9.25
CA ALA A 223 22.92 2.35 9.17
C ALA A 223 22.15 3.29 8.21
N ILE A 224 21.73 2.77 7.05
CA ILE A 224 20.92 3.52 6.07
C ILE A 224 19.56 3.89 6.68
N ALA A 225 18.89 2.96 7.36
CA ALA A 225 17.62 3.22 8.05
C ALA A 225 17.76 4.32 9.12
N ARG A 226 18.83 4.29 9.93
CA ARG A 226 19.11 5.34 10.93
C ARG A 226 19.37 6.71 10.29
N ALA A 227 20.08 6.76 9.15
CA ALA A 227 20.32 8.00 8.41
C ALA A 227 19.01 8.59 7.83
N GLN A 228 18.14 7.74 7.26
CA GLN A 228 16.83 8.15 6.77
C GLN A 228 15.92 8.65 7.90
N ALA A 229 15.85 7.93 9.03
CA ALA A 229 15.08 8.36 10.20
C ALA A 229 15.56 9.71 10.75
N LYS A 230 16.88 9.94 10.83
CA LYS A 230 17.43 11.24 11.26
C LYS A 230 17.10 12.37 10.27
N LYS A 231 17.13 12.09 8.96
CA LYS A 231 16.72 13.06 7.92
C LYS A 231 15.22 13.39 8.01
N ALA A 232 14.37 12.39 8.21
CA ALA A 232 12.93 12.59 8.38
C ALA A 232 12.60 13.38 9.67
N ALA A 233 13.30 13.12 10.77
CA ALA A 233 13.16 13.88 12.01
C ALA A 233 13.59 15.36 11.82
N GLN A 234 14.70 15.60 11.13
CA GLN A 234 15.11 16.97 10.77
C GLN A 234 14.11 17.66 9.84
N GLN A 235 13.52 16.94 8.89
CA GLN A 235 12.46 17.49 8.04
C GLN A 235 11.18 17.80 8.80
N LYS A 236 10.80 17.01 9.82
CA LYS A 236 9.68 17.35 10.71
C LYS A 236 9.95 18.63 11.51
N VAL A 237 11.12 18.74 12.15
CA VAL A 237 11.52 19.93 12.92
C VAL A 237 11.59 21.19 12.03
N VAL A 238 11.82 21.06 10.73
CA VAL A 238 11.84 22.19 9.77
C VAL A 238 10.45 22.46 9.14
N ASN A 239 9.43 21.65 9.47
CA ASN A 239 8.06 21.78 8.98
C ASN A 239 7.03 22.11 10.10
N GLU A 240 7.49 22.27 11.35
CA GLU A 240 6.65 22.60 12.52
C GLU A 240 7.02 23.97 13.17
N ASP A 241 7.90 24.75 12.52
CA ASP A 241 8.20 26.18 12.76
C ASP A 241 7.81 27.01 11.51
#